data_AF-A0A2A4IRM8-F1
#
_entry.id   AF-A0A2A4IRM8-F1
#
_cell.length_a   1.000
_cell.length_b   1.000
_cell.length_c   1.000
_cell.angle_alpha   90.00
_cell.angle_beta   90.00
_cell.angle_gamma   90.00
#
_symmetry.space_group_name_H-M   'P 1'
#
loop_
_entity.id
_entity.type
_entity.pdbx_description
1 polymer ?
#
loop_
_entity_poly.entity_id
_entity_poly.type
_entity_poly.pdbx_seq_one_letter_code
_entity_poly.pdbx_strand_id
1 'polypeptide(L)'
;VDGEIKKILSDSYDRAKAILRNHAKEHKALAEALLKSVDGEIKKILSDSYDRAKAILRNHAKEHKALAEALLKYETLDADDIKAIMNGEKIKVERHGRSNKEPSPTTAPSTPSGAGLLGSPHPAPA
;
A
#
# COMPACT_ATOMS: atom_id res chain seq x y z
N VAL A 1 -42.00 -47.92 -28.35
CA VAL A 1 -41.00 -46.96 -28.89
C VAL A 1 -41.11 -45.59 -28.20
N ASP A 2 -42.30 -44.98 -28.09
CA ASP A 2 -42.46 -43.65 -27.45
C ASP A 2 -42.07 -43.56 -25.96
N GLY A 3 -42.31 -44.62 -25.18
CA GLY A 3 -41.96 -44.62 -23.75
C GLY A 3 -40.45 -44.65 -23.48
N GLU A 4 -39.69 -45.29 -24.37
CA GLU A 4 -38.25 -45.48 -24.22
C GLU A 4 -37.48 -44.21 -24.56
N ILE A 5 -37.93 -43.49 -25.59
CA ILE A 5 -37.39 -42.17 -25.95
C ILE A 5 -37.64 -41.16 -24.82
N LYS A 6 -38.83 -41.15 -24.22
CA LYS A 6 -39.13 -40.27 -23.06
C LYS A 6 -38.23 -40.56 -21.86
N LYS A 7 -37.97 -41.84 -21.57
CA LYS A 7 -37.07 -42.25 -20.49
C LYS A 7 -35.64 -41.77 -20.75
N ILE A 8 -35.12 -41.98 -21.96
CA ILE A 8 -33.77 -41.53 -22.34
C ILE A 8 -33.64 -40.01 -22.21
N LEU A 9 -34.64 -39.25 -22.63
CA LEU A 9 -34.63 -37.79 -22.56
C LEU A 9 -34.67 -37.30 -21.10
N SER A 10 -35.47 -37.94 -20.25
CA SER A 10 -35.51 -37.65 -18.81
C SER A 10 -34.18 -37.96 -18.14
N ASP A 11 -33.64 -39.16 -18.37
CA ASP A 11 -32.35 -39.59 -17.79
C ASP A 11 -31.21 -38.66 -18.22
N SER A 12 -31.22 -38.23 -19.50
CA SER A 12 -30.24 -37.27 -20.02
C SER A 12 -30.36 -35.90 -19.36
N TYR A 13 -31.59 -35.40 -19.16
CA TYR A 13 -31.84 -34.14 -18.48
C TYR A 13 -31.42 -34.18 -17.00
N ASP A 14 -31.74 -35.27 -16.29
CA ASP A 14 -31.38 -35.44 -14.89
C ASP A 14 -29.86 -35.53 -14.69
N ARG A 15 -29.14 -36.22 -15.59
CA ARG A 15 -27.68 -36.23 -15.61
C ARG A 15 -27.11 -34.83 -15.80
N ALA A 16 -27.59 -34.08 -16.79
CA ALA A 16 -27.12 -32.72 -17.05
C ALA A 16 -27.36 -31.80 -15.82
N LYS A 17 -28.54 -31.91 -15.20
CA LYS A 17 -28.88 -31.15 -13.99
C LYS A 17 -28.02 -31.54 -12.79
N ALA A 18 -27.67 -32.82 -12.65
CA ALA A 18 -26.77 -33.29 -11.59
C ALA A 18 -25.35 -32.71 -11.75
N ILE A 19 -24.82 -32.71 -12.98
CA ILE A 19 -23.50 -32.11 -13.28
C ILE A 19 -23.50 -30.63 -12.91
N LEU A 20 -24.49 -29.86 -13.35
CA LEU A 20 -24.60 -28.43 -13.04
C LEU A 20 -24.68 -28.17 -11.53
N ARG A 21 -25.46 -28.97 -10.79
CA ARG A 21 -25.56 -28.85 -9.33
C ARG A 21 -24.22 -29.14 -8.65
N ASN A 22 -23.48 -30.16 -9.11
CA ASN A 22 -22.19 -30.52 -8.52
C ASN A 22 -21.16 -29.43 -8.77
N HIS A 23 -21.05 -28.93 -10.01
CA HIS A 23 -20.19 -27.79 -10.33
C HIS A 23 -20.53 -26.56 -9.47
N ALA A 24 -21.81 -26.23 -9.31
CA ALA A 24 -22.22 -25.11 -8.47
C ALA A 24 -21.82 -25.29 -6.99
N LYS A 25 -21.92 -26.52 -6.46
CA LYS A 25 -21.48 -26.85 -5.10
C LYS A 25 -19.96 -26.73 -4.95
N GLU A 26 -19.19 -27.25 -5.90
CA GLU A 26 -17.73 -27.17 -5.91
C GLU A 26 -17.25 -25.72 -5.97
N HIS A 27 -17.80 -24.92 -6.90
CA HIS A 27 -17.49 -23.50 -7.00
C HIS A 27 -17.82 -22.75 -5.71
N LYS A 28 -18.97 -23.03 -5.08
CA LYS A 28 -19.33 -22.42 -3.80
C LYS A 28 -18.33 -22.80 -2.70
N ALA A 29 -17.98 -24.08 -2.59
CA ALA A 29 -17.03 -24.55 -1.59
C ALA A 29 -15.63 -23.93 -1.79
N LEU A 30 -15.17 -23.81 -3.04
CA LEU A 30 -13.92 -23.12 -3.37
C LEU A 30 -13.97 -21.63 -3.01
N ALA A 31 -15.07 -20.94 -3.33
CA ALA A 31 -15.24 -19.54 -2.99
C ALA A 31 -15.25 -19.32 -1.47
N GLU A 32 -15.93 -20.16 -0.70
CA GLU A 32 -15.95 -20.12 0.76
C GLU A 32 -14.56 -20.38 1.37
N ALA A 33 -13.83 -21.38 0.85
CA ALA A 33 -12.47 -21.67 1.28
C ALA A 33 -11.50 -20.53 0.98
N LEU A 34 -11.59 -19.95 -0.23
CA LEU A 34 -10.79 -18.79 -0.64
C LEU A 34 -11.09 -17.59 0.24
N LEU A 35 -12.37 -17.27 0.47
CA LEU A 35 -12.77 -16.14 1.30
C LEU A 35 -12.23 -16.29 2.73
N LYS A 36 -12.36 -17.48 3.31
CA LYS A 36 -11.79 -17.79 4.63
C LYS A 36 -10.27 -17.62 4.67
N SER A 37 -9.57 -18.05 3.62
CA SER A 37 -8.11 -17.90 3.53
C SER A 37 -7.71 -16.43 3.43
N VAL A 38 -8.40 -15.65 2.61
CA VAL A 38 -8.16 -14.21 2.43
C VAL A 38 -8.42 -13.47 3.74
N ASP A 39 -9.55 -13.71 4.39
CA ASP A 39 -9.87 -13.08 5.68
C ASP A 39 -8.84 -13.44 6.77
N GLY A 40 -8.33 -14.67 6.75
CA GLY A 40 -7.27 -15.11 7.65
C GLY A 40 -5.97 -14.34 7.44
N GLU A 41 -5.55 -14.18 6.19
CA GLU A 41 -4.32 -13.46 5.86
C GLU A 41 -4.44 -11.96 6.15
N ILE A 42 -5.60 -11.36 5.87
CA ILE A 42 -5.88 -9.96 6.22
C ILE A 42 -5.72 -9.77 7.74
N LYS A 43 -6.37 -10.62 8.54
CA LYS A 43 -6.28 -10.53 10.02
C LYS A 43 -4.85 -10.67 10.51
N LYS A 44 -4.10 -11.60 9.94
CA LYS A 44 -2.69 -11.82 10.29
C LYS A 44 -1.84 -10.58 9.97
N ILE A 45 -1.93 -10.04 8.76
CA ILE A 45 -1.18 -8.85 8.35
C ILE A 45 -1.51 -7.65 9.24
N LEU A 46 -2.79 -7.46 9.57
CA LEU A 46 -3.21 -6.38 10.46
C LEU A 46 -2.67 -6.56 11.88
N SER A 47 -2.76 -7.76 12.44
CA SER A 47 -2.24 -8.07 13.78
C SER A 47 -0.73 -7.85 13.83
N ASP A 48 0.01 -8.41 12.88
CA ASP A 48 1.47 -8.29 12.81
C ASP A 48 1.89 -6.82 12.67
N SER A 49 1.18 -6.03 11.86
CA SER A 49 1.46 -4.60 11.69
C SER A 49 1.17 -3.81 12.96
N TYR A 50 0.06 -4.12 13.64
CA TYR A 50 -0.29 -3.51 14.91
C TYR A 50 0.75 -3.82 15.99
N ASP A 51 1.14 -5.08 16.12
CA ASP A 51 2.11 -5.52 17.12
C ASP A 51 3.49 -4.93 16.85
N ARG A 52 3.92 -4.87 15.59
CA ARG A 52 5.16 -4.17 15.20
C ARG A 52 5.11 -2.70 15.56
N ALA A 53 4.06 -1.98 15.18
CA ALA A 53 3.93 -0.55 15.48
C ALA A 53 3.94 -0.30 17.00
N LYS A 54 3.21 -1.13 17.76
CA LYS A 54 3.17 -1.09 19.22
C LYS A 54 4.52 -1.39 19.85
N ALA A 55 5.28 -2.36 19.31
CA ALA A 55 6.62 -2.67 19.77
C ALA A 55 7.57 -1.49 19.53
N ILE A 56 7.54 -0.87 18.34
CA ILE A 56 8.34 0.33 18.04
C ILE A 56 8.03 1.46 19.03
N LEU A 57 6.75 1.77 19.24
CA LEU A 57 6.34 2.83 20.18
C LEU A 57 6.76 2.53 21.63
N ARG A 58 6.74 1.26 22.04
CA ARG A 58 7.19 0.85 23.38
C ARG A 58 8.70 0.89 23.54
N ASN A 59 9.44 0.47 22.53
CA ASN A 59 10.90 0.49 22.54
C ASN A 59 11.42 1.93 22.60
N HIS A 60 10.75 2.85 21.90
CA HIS A 60 11.03 4.29 21.89
C HIS A 60 10.09 5.10 22.80
N ALA A 61 9.69 4.53 23.95
CA ALA A 61 8.71 5.15 24.82
C ALA A 61 9.15 6.52 25.38
N LYS A 62 10.46 6.74 25.55
CA LYS A 62 11.01 8.00 26.06
C LYS A 62 10.85 9.11 25.03
N GLU A 63 11.27 8.84 23.80
CA GLU A 63 11.20 9.75 22.66
C GLU A 63 9.74 10.03 22.29
N HIS A 64 8.90 8.99 22.27
CA HIS A 64 7.46 9.12 22.03
C HIS A 64 6.79 10.02 23.08
N LYS A 65 7.14 9.86 24.37
CA LYS A 65 6.63 10.72 25.44
C LYS A 65 7.15 12.16 25.29
N ALA A 66 8.42 12.34 24.94
CA ALA A 66 8.99 13.66 24.71
C ALA A 66 8.30 14.40 23.54
N LEU A 67 7.98 13.70 22.46
CA LEU A 67 7.21 14.24 21.34
C LEU A 67 5.79 14.67 21.76
N ALA A 68 5.11 13.84 22.56
CA ALA A 68 3.78 14.17 23.08
C ALA A 68 3.81 15.39 24.01
N GLU A 69 4.80 15.48 24.91
CA GLU A 69 4.99 16.64 25.78
C GLU A 69 5.35 17.91 25.00
N ALA A 70 6.12 17.78 23.92
CA ALA A 70 6.45 18.89 23.04
C ALA A 70 5.22 19.40 22.29
N LEU A 71 4.39 18.51 21.74
CA LEU A 71 3.14 18.91 21.09
C LEU A 71 2.16 19.60 22.06
N LEU A 72 2.13 19.20 23.33
CA LEU A 72 1.34 19.90 24.34
C LEU A 72 1.86 21.32 24.66
N LYS A 73 3.17 21.57 24.51
CA LYS A 73 3.79 22.87 24.78
C LYS A 73 3.76 23.82 23.58
N TYR A 74 3.90 23.29 22.37
CA TYR A 74 4.16 24.08 21.15
C TYR A 74 3.05 23.94 20.09
N GLU A 75 2.06 23.07 20.31
CA GLU A 75 0.90 22.75 19.43
C GLU A 75 1.27 22.10 18.08
N THR A 76 2.32 22.57 17.43
CA THR A 76 2.85 22.05 16.17
C THR A 76 4.36 21.87 16.26
N LEU A 77 4.90 20.92 15.50
CA LEU A 77 6.33 20.64 15.42
C LEU A 77 6.72 20.49 13.95
N ASP A 78 7.84 21.09 13.55
CA ASP A 78 8.41 20.89 12.22
C ASP A 78 9.34 19.66 12.18
N ALA A 79 9.73 19.23 10.99
CA ALA A 79 10.61 18.07 10.80
C ALA A 79 11.95 18.21 11.53
N ASP A 80 12.49 19.42 11.63
CA ASP A 80 13.75 19.69 12.36
C ASP A 80 13.55 19.60 13.88
N ASP A 81 12.40 20.02 14.40
CA ASP A 81 12.06 19.92 15.82
C ASP A 81 11.88 18.46 16.24
N ILE A 82 11.22 17.66 15.40
CA ILE A 82 11.04 16.22 15.63
C ILE A 82 12.39 15.52 15.70
N LYS A 83 13.31 15.82 14.77
CA LYS A 83 14.67 15.26 14.78
C LYS A 83 15.44 15.66 16.04
N ALA A 84 15.35 16.92 16.46
CA ALA A 84 15.98 17.38 17.69
C ALA A 84 15.47 16.58 18.90
N ILE A 85 14.16 16.43 19.04
CA ILE A 85 13.54 15.65 20.15
C ILE A 85 13.96 14.18 20.10
N MET A 86 13.99 13.56 18.91
CA MET A 86 14.43 12.18 18.73
C MET A 86 15.91 11.98 19.11
N ASN A 87 16.76 12.99 18.92
CA ASN A 87 18.17 12.99 19.31
C ASN A 87 18.39 13.39 20.80
N GLY A 88 17.33 13.72 21.53
CA GLY A 88 17.42 14.21 22.92
C GLY A 88 17.86 15.68 23.05
N GLU A 89 17.84 16.43 21.96
CA GLU A 89 18.14 17.86 21.92
C GLU A 89 16.91 18.71 22.26
N LYS A 90 17.13 19.93 22.73
CA LYS A 90 16.05 20.88 23.03
C LYS A 90 15.61 21.59 21.75
N ILE A 91 14.30 21.72 21.57
CA ILE A 91 13.67 22.46 20.47
C ILE A 91 14.17 23.92 20.51
N LYS A 92 14.74 24.39 19.39
CA LYS A 92 15.13 25.80 19.25
C LYS A 92 13.89 26.62 18.91
N VAL A 93 13.36 27.32 19.91
CA VAL A 93 12.06 28.02 19.91
C VAL A 93 11.97 29.19 18.91
N GLU A 94 12.98 29.47 18.08
CA GLU A 94 13.07 30.72 17.31
C GLU A 94 12.05 30.90 16.15
N ARG A 95 11.10 29.96 15.92
CA ARG A 95 10.23 29.98 14.73
C ARG A 95 8.72 29.87 14.94
N HIS A 96 8.19 30.02 16.15
CA HIS A 96 6.72 29.97 16.36
C HIS A 96 5.98 31.26 15.98
N GLY A 97 6.68 32.26 15.43
CA GLY A 97 6.06 33.36 14.67
C GLY A 97 6.26 33.11 13.18
N ARG A 98 5.16 33.01 12.42
CA ARG A 98 5.14 32.92 10.94
C ARG A 98 6.25 33.77 10.32
N SER A 99 7.32 33.14 9.83
CA SER A 99 8.07 33.67 8.71
C SER A 99 7.62 32.88 7.50
N ASN A 100 6.70 33.48 6.77
CA ASN A 100 6.25 33.06 5.45
C ASN A 100 7.50 32.86 4.57
N LYS A 101 7.97 31.63 4.40
CA LYS A 101 8.85 31.31 3.27
C LYS A 101 7.94 31.09 2.07
N GLU A 102 7.57 32.23 1.49
CA GLU A 102 6.95 32.36 0.19
C GLU A 102 7.72 31.48 -0.82
N PRO A 103 7.07 30.50 -1.48
CA PRO A 103 7.70 29.76 -2.56
C PRO A 103 7.88 30.70 -3.74
N SER A 104 9.12 31.05 -4.04
CA SER A 104 9.49 31.87 -5.19
C SER A 104 8.99 31.22 -6.49
N PRO A 105 8.33 31.95 -7.39
CA PRO A 105 7.94 31.41 -8.67
C PRO A 105 9.12 31.42 -9.66
N THR A 106 9.15 30.38 -10.51
CA THR A 106 9.76 30.37 -11.86
C THR A 106 11.28 30.25 -11.95
N THR A 107 11.76 29.10 -12.45
CA THR A 107 12.56 29.07 -13.69
C THR A 107 12.33 27.74 -14.39
N ALA A 108 11.68 27.80 -15.56
CA ALA A 108 11.51 26.68 -16.48
C ALA A 108 12.89 26.13 -16.93
N PRO A 109 13.04 24.83 -17.22
CA PRO A 109 14.25 24.34 -17.85
C PRO A 109 14.29 24.82 -19.30
N SER A 110 15.13 25.83 -19.57
CA SER A 110 15.47 26.28 -20.91
C SER A 110 16.14 25.15 -21.67
N THR A 111 15.47 24.67 -22.73
CA THR A 111 16.08 23.82 -23.75
C THR A 111 17.12 24.63 -24.54
N PRO A 112 18.37 24.15 -24.71
CA PRO A 112 19.23 24.70 -25.74
C PRO A 112 18.92 23.97 -27.05
N SER A 113 18.19 24.66 -27.93
CA SER A 113 18.05 24.27 -29.33
C SER A 113 19.15 24.93 -30.15
N GLY A 114 20.00 24.12 -30.79
CA GLY A 114 20.57 24.47 -32.09
C GLY A 114 22.09 24.62 -32.18
N ALA A 115 22.64 23.82 -33.12
CA ALA A 115 23.80 24.06 -33.96
C ALA A 115 25.21 23.72 -33.43
N GLY A 116 25.80 22.67 -34.03
CA GLY A 116 27.16 22.80 -34.54
C GLY A 116 28.17 21.70 -34.19
N LEU A 117 28.35 20.79 -35.15
CA LEU A 117 29.66 20.37 -35.66
C LEU A 117 30.49 19.32 -34.88
N LEU A 118 30.88 18.26 -35.62
CA LEU A 118 32.18 17.56 -35.60
C LEU A 118 32.22 16.08 -35.11
N GLY A 119 31.91 15.18 -36.07
CA GLY A 119 32.59 13.91 -36.41
C GLY A 119 33.28 13.03 -35.36
N SER A 120 32.86 11.76 -35.30
CA SER A 120 33.62 10.54 -35.72
C SER A 120 32.86 9.24 -35.35
N PRO A 121 33.00 8.15 -36.13
CA PRO A 121 32.21 6.92 -35.97
C PRO A 121 32.83 5.94 -34.94
N HIS A 122 31.96 5.21 -34.24
CA HIS A 122 32.32 4.14 -33.30
C HIS A 122 32.44 2.79 -34.03
N PRO A 123 33.51 1.99 -33.83
CA PRO A 123 33.63 0.66 -34.44
C PRO A 123 32.87 -0.40 -33.61
N ALA A 124 32.23 -1.36 -34.30
CA ALA A 124 31.54 -2.49 -33.69
C ALA A 124 32.53 -3.56 -33.16
N PRO A 125 32.24 -4.25 -32.05
CA PRO A 125 33.02 -5.40 -31.62
C PRO A 125 32.64 -6.69 -32.37
N ALA A 126 33.59 -7.63 -32.35
CA ALA A 126 33.70 -8.87 -33.12
C ALA A 126 32.67 -9.97 -32.81
#